data_AF-A0A656VDW2-F1
#
_entry.id   AF-A0A656VDW2-F1
#
_cell.length_a   1.000
_cell.length_b   1.000
_cell.length_c   1.000
_cell.angle_alpha   90.00
_cell.angle_beta   90.00
_cell.angle_gamma   90.00
#
_symmetry.space_group_name_H-M   'P 1'
#
loop_
_entity.id
_entity.type
_entity.pdbx_description
1 polymer ?
#
loop_
_entity_poly.entity_id
_entity_poly.type
_entity_poly.pdbx_seq_one_letter_code
_entity_poly.pdbx_strand_id
1 'polypeptide(L)'
;MARREGWVSRRRSGVQGKALEYHIDSLPFGARSLSALHEADHPDYDVKRQDPIRVWIEYYYHLTPAEREKLLAFLMREGMSRLLQLIESPR
;
A
#
# COMPACT_ATOMS: atom_id res chain seq x y z
N MET A 1 13.63 -27.90 19.34
CA MET A 1 13.84 -27.06 20.55
C MET A 1 14.95 -26.07 20.25
N ALA A 2 14.68 -24.77 20.29
CA ALA A 2 15.55 -23.70 19.74
C ALA A 2 17.04 -23.78 20.13
N ARG A 3 17.35 -24.13 21.40
CA ARG A 3 18.74 -24.33 21.88
C ARG A 3 19.43 -25.55 21.27
N ARG A 4 18.67 -26.62 21.02
CA ARG A 4 19.15 -27.87 20.39
C ARG A 4 19.41 -27.70 18.89
N GLU A 5 18.74 -26.72 18.28
CA GLU A 5 18.80 -26.45 16.84
C GLU A 5 19.66 -25.22 16.51
N GLY A 6 20.35 -24.65 17.51
CA GLY A 6 21.32 -23.56 17.29
C GLY A 6 20.72 -22.25 16.79
N TRP A 7 19.44 -21.98 17.10
CA TRP A 7 18.77 -20.76 16.61
C TRP A 7 19.48 -19.51 17.14
N VAL A 8 19.70 -18.54 16.26
CA VAL A 8 20.36 -17.28 16.61
C VAL A 8 19.37 -16.45 17.42
N SER A 9 19.68 -16.18 18.69
CA SER A 9 18.78 -15.50 19.61
C SER A 9 19.32 -14.15 20.10
N ARG A 10 18.43 -13.17 20.27
CA ARG A 10 18.74 -11.87 20.88
C ARG A 10 17.78 -11.59 22.03
N ARG A 11 18.30 -11.14 23.17
CA ARG A 11 17.48 -10.70 24.30
C ARG A 11 17.02 -9.27 24.08
N ARG A 12 15.72 -8.99 24.24
CA ARG A 12 15.23 -7.61 24.22
C ARG A 12 15.36 -6.96 25.60
N SER A 13 15.86 -5.73 25.62
CA SER A 13 15.83 -4.85 26.77
C SER A 13 14.63 -3.89 26.68
N GLY A 14 13.97 -3.59 27.80
CA GLY A 14 12.88 -2.61 27.86
C GLY A 14 11.47 -3.17 27.74
N VAL A 15 11.29 -4.50 27.80
CA VAL A 15 9.96 -5.16 27.85
C VAL A 15 9.73 -5.69 29.27
N GLN A 16 8.49 -5.61 29.76
CA GLN A 16 8.10 -6.18 31.05
C GLN A 16 8.13 -7.72 30.98
N GLY A 17 9.29 -8.31 31.23
CA GLY A 17 9.51 -9.77 31.21
C GLY A 17 10.86 -10.18 30.59
N LYS A 18 11.08 -11.49 30.46
CA LYS A 18 12.23 -12.05 29.74
C LYS A 18 11.84 -12.36 28.29
N ALA A 19 11.88 -11.34 27.42
CA ALA A 19 11.62 -11.52 26.00
C ALA A 19 12.90 -11.91 25.23
N LEU A 20 12.79 -12.95 24.40
CA LEU A 20 13.87 -13.46 23.54
C LEU A 20 13.36 -13.55 22.11
N GLU A 21 14.07 -12.93 21.18
CA GLU A 21 13.79 -12.99 19.74
C GLU A 21 14.74 -13.96 19.07
N TYR A 22 14.30 -14.59 17.97
CA TYR A 22 15.12 -15.47 17.14
C TYR A 22 15.22 -14.92 15.71
N HIS A 23 16.37 -15.11 15.07
CA HIS A 23 16.58 -14.70 13.68
C HIS A 23 15.81 -15.62 12.73
N ILE A 24 15.05 -15.05 11.79
CA ILE A 24 14.19 -15.82 10.88
C ILE A 24 14.98 -16.83 10.04
N ASP A 25 16.18 -16.46 9.60
CA ASP A 25 17.06 -17.35 8.83
C ASP A 25 17.70 -18.46 9.64
N SER A 26 17.57 -18.45 10.97
CA SER A 26 18.02 -19.57 11.81
C SER A 26 16.93 -20.60 12.08
N LEU A 27 15.68 -20.32 11.66
CA LEU A 27 14.55 -21.24 11.81
C LEU A 27 14.60 -22.34 10.73
N PRO A 28 14.22 -23.59 11.04
CA PRO A 28 14.04 -24.64 10.04
C PRO A 28 12.88 -24.32 9.09
N PHE A 29 12.93 -24.85 7.86
CA PHE A 29 11.96 -24.55 6.79
C PHE A 29 10.49 -24.70 7.25
N GLY A 30 10.17 -25.76 8.02
CA GLY A 30 8.83 -25.98 8.55
C GLY A 30 8.36 -24.97 9.60
N ALA A 31 9.28 -24.32 10.31
CA ALA A 31 8.94 -23.23 11.25
C ALA A 31 8.79 -21.90 10.52
N ARG A 32 9.58 -21.66 9.46
CA ARG A 32 9.44 -20.47 8.60
C ARG A 32 8.10 -20.44 7.88
N SER A 33 7.66 -21.60 7.35
CA SER A 33 6.36 -21.70 6.69
C SER A 33 5.22 -21.37 7.64
N LEU A 34 5.29 -21.77 8.92
CA LEU A 34 4.27 -21.43 9.92
C LEU A 34 4.28 -19.95 10.31
N SER A 35 5.46 -19.31 10.41
CA SER A 35 5.56 -17.86 10.63
C SER A 35 5.02 -17.06 9.44
N ALA A 36 5.38 -17.45 8.21
CA ALA A 36 4.87 -16.83 6.99
C ALA A 36 3.35 -17.03 6.82
N LEU A 37 2.82 -18.17 7.26
CA LEU A 37 1.37 -18.43 7.27
C LEU A 37 0.63 -17.59 8.31
N HIS A 38 1.28 -17.18 9.41
CA HIS A 38 0.69 -16.31 10.43
C HIS A 38 0.77 -14.81 10.04
N GLU A 39 1.71 -14.44 9.16
CA GLU A 39 1.76 -13.13 8.50
C GLU A 39 0.75 -12.99 7.34
N ALA A 40 0.00 -14.05 7.01
CA ALA A 40 -0.98 -14.04 5.92
C ALA A 40 -2.19 -13.12 6.19
N ASP A 41 -2.41 -12.73 7.45
CA ASP A 41 -3.18 -11.53 7.75
C ASP A 41 -2.23 -10.34 7.63
N HIS A 42 -1.94 -10.00 6.38
CA HIS A 42 -1.40 -8.70 6.01
C HIS A 42 -2.14 -7.68 6.88
N PRO A 43 -1.48 -6.83 7.69
CA PRO A 43 -2.20 -5.69 8.20
C PRO A 43 -2.70 -5.00 6.94
N ASP A 44 -4.02 -4.90 6.81
CA ASP A 44 -4.64 -3.92 5.95
C ASP A 44 -4.06 -2.59 6.43
N TYR A 45 -2.91 -2.21 5.87
CA TYR A 45 -2.62 -0.82 5.64
C TYR A 45 -3.75 -0.39 4.72
N ASP A 46 -4.90 -0.10 5.33
CA ASP A 46 -5.95 0.71 4.78
C ASP A 46 -5.30 2.09 4.66
N VAL A 47 -4.44 2.22 3.65
CA VAL A 47 -4.18 3.48 2.98
C VAL A 47 -5.56 3.85 2.49
N LYS A 48 -6.34 4.48 3.39
CA LYS A 48 -7.76 4.81 3.23
C LYS A 48 -7.94 5.13 1.78
N ARG A 49 -8.52 4.20 1.00
CA ARG A 49 -8.64 4.39 -0.45
C ARG A 49 -9.33 5.74 -0.58
N GLN A 50 -8.58 6.75 -1.01
CA GLN A 50 -9.11 8.11 -1.02
C GLN A 50 -10.36 8.03 -1.88
N ASP A 51 -11.50 8.47 -1.32
CA ASP A 51 -12.76 8.47 -2.03
C ASP A 51 -12.48 9.05 -3.43
N PRO A 52 -12.64 8.28 -4.51
CA PRO A 52 -12.27 8.71 -5.84
C PRO A 52 -12.88 10.08 -6.17
N ILE A 53 -14.10 10.34 -5.69
CA ILE A 53 -14.79 11.62 -5.87
C ILE A 53 -14.02 12.76 -5.19
N ARG A 54 -13.49 12.53 -3.98
CA ARG A 54 -12.70 13.51 -3.26
C ARG A 54 -11.42 13.87 -3.99
N VAL A 55 -10.75 12.87 -4.56
CA VAL A 55 -9.57 13.09 -5.41
C VAL A 55 -9.92 13.96 -6.62
N TRP A 56 -11.02 13.64 -7.31
CA TRP A 56 -11.51 14.43 -8.45
C TRP A 56 -11.83 15.88 -8.06
N ILE A 57 -12.45 16.09 -6.90
CA ILE A 57 -12.77 17.43 -6.38
C ILE A 57 -11.48 18.22 -6.10
N GLU A 58 -10.50 17.61 -5.45
CA GLU A 58 -9.22 18.26 -5.17
C GLU A 58 -8.50 18.66 -6.47
N TYR A 59 -8.44 17.77 -7.46
CA TYR A 59 -7.87 18.11 -8.77
C TYR A 59 -8.64 19.21 -9.51
N TYR A 60 -9.97 19.22 -9.42
CA TYR A 60 -10.77 20.32 -9.97
C TYR A 60 -10.35 21.66 -9.35
N TYR A 61 -10.10 21.69 -8.03
CA TYR A 61 -9.66 22.91 -7.36
C TYR A 61 -8.20 23.30 -7.66
N HIS A 62 -7.35 22.37 -8.08
CA HIS A 62 -6.00 22.67 -8.55
C HIS A 62 -5.94 23.35 -9.92
N LEU A 63 -6.97 23.17 -10.76
CA LEU A 63 -7.07 23.85 -12.04
C LEU A 63 -7.35 25.34 -11.85
N THR A 64 -6.74 26.19 -12.67
CA THR A 64 -7.11 27.61 -12.77
C THR A 64 -8.52 27.78 -13.33
N PRO A 65 -9.20 28.93 -13.10
CA PRO A 65 -10.53 29.17 -13.65
C PRO A 65 -10.62 28.97 -15.17
N ALA A 66 -9.60 29.44 -15.91
CA ALA A 66 -9.53 29.29 -17.37
C ALA A 66 -9.38 27.82 -17.80
N GLU A 67 -8.58 27.03 -17.09
CA GLU A 67 -8.42 25.60 -17.37
C GLU A 67 -9.71 24.82 -17.07
N ARG A 68 -10.42 25.17 -15.99
CA ARG A 68 -11.72 24.58 -15.67
C ARG A 68 -12.73 24.85 -16.76
N GLU A 69 -12.83 26.09 -17.22
CA GLU A 69 -13.75 26.48 -18.29
C GLU A 69 -13.45 25.73 -19.59
N LYS A 70 -12.17 25.63 -19.96
CA LYS A 70 -11.74 24.88 -21.14
C LYS A 70 -12.05 23.38 -21.02
N LEU A 71 -11.80 22.79 -19.85
CA LEU A 71 -12.07 21.39 -19.58
C LEU A 71 -13.58 21.09 -19.60
N LEU A 72 -14.40 21.94 -18.97
CA LEU A 72 -15.86 21.81 -19.00
C LEU A 72 -16.41 21.98 -20.42
N ALA A 73 -15.96 22.98 -21.17
CA ALA A 73 -16.36 23.18 -22.56
C ALA A 73 -16.00 21.98 -23.44
N PHE A 74 -14.82 21.40 -23.24
CA PHE A 74 -14.41 20.17 -23.92
C PHE A 74 -15.30 18.98 -23.55
N LEU A 75 -15.55 18.76 -22.26
CA LEU A 75 -16.41 17.67 -21.79
C LEU A 75 -17.84 17.80 -22.30
N MET A 76 -18.40 19.00 -22.34
CA MET A 76 -19.75 19.25 -22.87
C MET A 76 -19.84 19.04 -24.39
N ARG A 77 -18.75 19.26 -25.13
CA ARG A 77 -18.73 19.15 -26.60
C ARG A 77 -18.37 17.76 -27.09
N GLU A 78 -17.37 17.12 -26.48
CA GLU A 78 -16.75 15.88 -26.97
C GLU A 78 -16.93 14.70 -26.01
N GLY A 79 -17.31 14.95 -24.75
CA GLY A 79 -17.57 13.91 -23.76
C GLY A 79 -16.30 13.27 -23.16
N MET A 80 -16.52 12.45 -22.13
CA MET A 80 -15.46 11.74 -21.41
C MET A 80 -14.75 10.70 -22.30
N SER A 81 -15.47 10.06 -23.22
CA SER A 81 -14.89 9.03 -24.11
C SER A 81 -13.75 9.59 -24.96
N ARG A 82 -13.89 10.82 -25.44
CA ARG A 82 -12.84 11.47 -26.24
C ARG A 82 -11.63 11.88 -25.40
N LEU A 83 -11.85 12.28 -24.15
CA LEU A 83 -10.77 12.53 -23.18
C LEU A 83 -9.94 11.25 -22.96
N LEU A 84 -10.61 10.12 -22.71
CA LEU A 84 -9.95 8.83 -22.48
C LEU A 84 -9.14 8.38 -23.70
N GLN A 85 -9.67 8.53 -24.92
CA GLN A 85 -8.93 8.24 -26.14
C GLN A 85 -7.64 9.06 -26.28
N LEU A 86 -7.65 10.33 -25.86
CA LEU A 86 -6.47 11.20 -25.90
C LEU A 86 -5.42 10.82 -24.83
N ILE A 87 -5.86 10.26 -23.71
CA ILE A 87 -4.98 9.78 -22.64
C ILE A 87 -4.39 8.42 -23.02
N GLU A 88 -5.19 7.54 -23.63
CA GLU A 88 -4.79 6.19 -24.04
C GLU A 88 -3.97 6.17 -25.33
N SER A 89 -4.14 7.16 -26.21
CA SER A 89 -3.30 7.25 -27.40
C SER A 89 -1.89 7.71 -27.01
N PRO A 90 -0.86 6.83 -27.10
CA PRO A 90 0.50 7.27 -26.89
C PRO A 90 0.86 8.23 -28.03
N ARG A 91 1.47 9.36 -27.68
CA ARG A 91 2.09 10.26 -28.65
C ARG A 91 3.37 9.66 -29.22
#